data_AF-A0A1F8PJ32-F1
#
_entry.id   AF-A0A1F8PJ32-F1
#
_cell.length_a   1.000
_cell.length_b   1.000
_cell.length_c   1.000
_cell.angle_alpha   90.00
_cell.angle_beta   90.00
_cell.angle_gamma   90.00
#
_symmetry.space_group_name_H-M   'P 1'
#
loop_
_entity.id
_entity.type
_entity.pdbx_description
1 polymer ?
#
loop_
_entity_poly.entity_id
_entity_poly.type
_entity_poly.pdbx_seq_one_letter_code
_entity_poly.pdbx_strand_id
1 'polypeptide(L)'
;MHESCGVFGVYAPNEDVARLTFFALFALQHRGQESSGIATSDGSKIRVYTGMGRVSNVFSEESLSQLGGHIAIGHNRYSTAGSSRVSNAQPFVVGDGASSIAIAHNGNIINANYLHEELDEKGYTFHSSTDSEVIANLILSCPGNGWVDKIRYAMRRIQGAYSLTLMTHRELFAVRDPLGVRPLCLGSVDGGWVIASETCALDHIGAEIIREIEPGEIVSISENGVVSYPGEPGRRGLCIFEYIYFARPDSVINGRLLYPARQDMGAGLAREHPVTADLVMGVPDSATAAGIGYARESGVPLGEGLIKNRYVGRTFIEPDQRIRDLGVKLKFNPLPQVLDGKRLVVVDDSIVRGTTTPSVVKLLKRAGAKEVHMRICAPPIRYPCFFGVDMATRHELIASQKSIPEICNFIGADTLGYLSIDGLIKAIALPRDIFCLACFTGDYPIPVQLEMDKLALETMRGRHHS
;
A
#
# COMPACT_ATOMS: atom_id res chain seq x y z
N MET A 1 3.74 0.44 -10.83
CA MET A 1 2.82 0.73 -9.71
C MET A 1 3.55 0.30 -8.48
N HIS A 2 3.54 1.14 -7.48
CA HIS A 2 4.34 0.89 -6.30
C HIS A 2 3.51 0.97 -5.02
N GLU A 3 4.06 0.37 -3.97
CA GLU A 3 3.40 0.01 -2.71
C GLU A 3 2.76 1.22 -1.99
N SER A 4 1.78 0.95 -1.13
CA SER A 4 1.13 1.94 -0.24
C SER A 4 1.67 1.77 1.17
N CYS A 5 1.86 2.86 1.92
CA CYS A 5 2.49 2.84 3.25
C CYS A 5 1.85 1.86 4.24
N GLY A 6 2.61 1.44 5.26
CA GLY A 6 2.11 0.63 6.36
C GLY A 6 2.10 1.42 7.66
N VAL A 7 1.01 1.34 8.43
CA VAL A 7 0.89 1.92 9.77
C VAL A 7 0.68 0.82 10.81
N PHE A 8 1.24 1.05 12.00
CA PHE A 8 1.07 0.20 13.17
C PHE A 8 0.91 1.06 14.43
N GLY A 9 0.13 0.60 15.39
CA GLY A 9 0.02 1.21 16.72
C GLY A 9 -0.15 0.15 17.78
N VAL A 10 0.37 0.39 18.98
CA VAL A 10 0.23 -0.50 20.14
C VAL A 10 0.06 0.30 21.42
N TYR A 11 -0.85 -0.15 22.27
CA TYR A 11 -1.01 0.27 23.65
C TYR A 11 -0.86 -0.97 24.53
N ALA A 12 0.27 -1.10 25.22
CA ALA A 12 0.58 -2.26 26.05
C ALA A 12 1.51 -1.86 27.22
N PRO A 13 0.97 -1.50 28.39
CA PRO A 13 1.74 -1.04 29.55
C PRO A 13 2.80 -1.98 30.10
N ASN A 14 2.65 -3.28 29.90
CA ASN A 14 3.55 -4.29 30.46
C ASN A 14 4.51 -4.88 29.41
N GLU A 15 4.51 -4.35 28.18
CA GLU A 15 5.26 -4.91 27.06
C GLU A 15 6.29 -3.93 26.49
N ASP A 16 7.25 -4.48 25.75
CA ASP A 16 8.18 -3.68 24.96
C ASP A 16 7.54 -3.22 23.65
N VAL A 17 6.81 -2.11 23.74
CA VAL A 17 6.08 -1.54 22.60
C VAL A 17 6.99 -1.15 21.43
N ALA A 18 8.27 -0.83 21.67
CA ALA A 18 9.20 -0.48 20.61
C ALA A 18 9.59 -1.72 19.79
N ARG A 19 9.93 -2.82 20.47
CA ARG A 19 10.26 -4.09 19.82
C ARG A 19 9.05 -4.73 19.15
N LEU A 20 7.88 -4.69 19.78
CA LEU A 20 6.63 -5.14 19.14
C LEU A 20 6.37 -4.35 17.84
N THR A 21 6.50 -3.03 17.90
CA THR A 21 6.35 -2.17 16.71
C THR A 21 7.38 -2.51 15.64
N PHE A 22 8.64 -2.76 16.01
CA PHE A 22 9.69 -3.18 15.05
C PHE A 22 9.29 -4.45 14.29
N PHE A 23 8.85 -5.51 14.98
CA PHE A 23 8.46 -6.77 14.35
C PHE A 23 7.20 -6.62 13.49
N ALA A 24 6.20 -5.86 13.97
CA ALA A 24 5.00 -5.57 13.18
C ALA A 24 5.33 -4.79 11.90
N LEU A 25 6.20 -3.77 11.98
CA LEU A 25 6.67 -3.05 10.79
C LEU A 25 7.49 -3.95 9.87
N PHE A 26 8.28 -4.88 10.40
CA PHE A 26 9.01 -5.85 9.58
C PHE A 26 8.03 -6.71 8.76
N ALA A 27 6.92 -7.16 9.36
CA ALA A 27 5.86 -7.88 8.65
C ALA A 27 5.18 -7.03 7.57
N LEU A 28 5.06 -5.71 7.79
CA LEU A 28 4.53 -4.71 6.86
C LEU A 28 5.60 -4.12 5.92
N GLN A 29 6.82 -4.68 5.83
CA GLN A 29 7.89 -4.11 5.01
C GLN A 29 7.54 -4.01 3.52
N HIS A 30 6.66 -4.89 3.05
CA HIS A 30 6.12 -4.90 1.68
C HIS A 30 5.17 -3.73 1.37
N ARG A 31 4.86 -2.89 2.35
CA ARG A 31 4.08 -1.65 2.16
C ARG A 31 4.96 -0.42 1.93
N GLY A 32 6.24 -0.49 2.27
CA GLY A 32 7.12 0.65 2.09
C GLY A 32 8.54 0.29 2.47
N GLN A 33 9.50 0.67 1.64
CA GLN A 33 10.92 0.32 1.81
C GLN A 33 11.83 1.55 1.75
N GLU A 34 11.25 2.75 1.70
CA GLU A 34 12.01 3.99 1.53
C GLU A 34 12.45 4.61 2.84
N SER A 35 11.59 4.60 3.84
CA SER A 35 11.91 4.99 5.21
C SER A 35 11.05 4.22 6.19
N SER A 36 11.55 4.12 7.42
CA SER A 36 10.86 3.48 8.53
C SER A 36 10.99 4.37 9.76
N GLY A 37 9.99 4.34 10.65
CA GLY A 37 9.99 5.17 11.84
C GLY A 37 9.12 4.60 12.96
N ILE A 38 9.52 4.89 14.20
CA ILE A 38 8.78 4.53 15.41
C ILE A 38 8.74 5.76 16.30
N ALA A 39 7.56 6.03 16.86
CA ALA A 39 7.39 6.97 17.95
C ALA A 39 6.77 6.25 19.14
N THR A 40 7.26 6.53 20.35
CA THR A 40 6.77 5.93 21.59
C THR A 40 6.40 6.98 22.63
N SER A 41 5.52 6.63 23.57
CA SER A 41 5.19 7.47 24.71
C SER A 41 5.18 6.71 26.03
N ASP A 42 5.71 7.37 27.06
CA ASP A 42 5.75 6.89 28.44
C ASP A 42 4.64 7.49 29.33
N GLY A 43 3.63 8.15 28.75
CA GLY A 43 2.59 8.86 29.51
C GLY A 43 2.86 10.36 29.68
N SER A 44 4.09 10.79 29.42
CA SER A 44 4.56 12.16 29.67
C SER A 44 5.35 12.79 28.53
N LYS A 45 6.10 11.99 27.78
CA LYS A 45 6.94 12.43 26.66
C LYS A 45 6.71 11.53 25.46
N ILE A 46 6.83 12.13 24.28
CA ILE A 46 6.89 11.41 23.01
C ILE A 46 8.34 11.38 22.54
N ARG A 47 8.85 10.18 22.25
CA ARG A 47 10.16 9.97 21.62
C ARG A 47 9.93 9.49 20.19
N VAL A 48 10.72 9.95 19.24
CA VAL A 48 10.60 9.56 17.84
C VAL A 48 11.98 9.25 17.26
N TYR A 49 12.05 8.18 16.49
CA TYR A 49 13.22 7.83 15.71
C TYR A 49 12.78 7.41 14.30
N THR A 50 13.31 8.08 13.29
CA THR A 50 13.00 7.87 11.87
C THR A 50 14.28 7.80 11.06
N GLY A 51 14.32 6.94 10.05
CA GLY A 51 15.47 6.84 9.15
C GLY A 51 15.09 6.37 7.75
N MET A 52 16.00 6.60 6.79
CA MET A 52 15.82 6.08 5.43
C MET A 52 16.21 4.60 5.36
N GLY A 53 15.43 3.87 4.57
CA GLY A 53 15.61 2.45 4.31
C GLY A 53 14.58 1.57 5.02
N ARG A 54 14.89 0.27 4.96
CA ARG A 54 14.10 -0.81 5.56
C ARG A 54 14.20 -0.81 7.08
N VAL A 55 13.22 -1.40 7.74
CA VAL A 55 13.11 -1.52 9.20
C VAL A 55 14.42 -2.06 9.80
N SER A 56 14.95 -3.15 9.25
CA SER A 56 16.21 -3.78 9.70
C SER A 56 17.46 -2.91 9.56
N ASN A 57 17.41 -1.88 8.71
CA ASN A 57 18.54 -0.98 8.47
C ASN A 57 18.43 0.30 9.30
N VAL A 58 17.21 0.70 9.64
CA VAL A 58 16.93 1.91 10.40
C VAL A 58 17.12 1.69 11.89
N PHE A 59 16.64 0.55 12.41
CA PHE A 59 16.65 0.28 13.85
C PHE A 59 17.76 -0.69 14.24
N SER A 60 18.47 -0.33 15.30
CA SER A 60 19.42 -1.19 16.01
C SER A 60 18.90 -1.43 17.43
N GLU A 61 19.49 -2.40 18.14
CA GLU A 61 19.17 -2.60 19.57
C GLU A 61 19.38 -1.33 20.40
N GLU A 62 20.38 -0.52 20.05
CA GLU A 62 20.64 0.76 20.70
C GLU A 62 19.49 1.75 20.47
N SER A 63 19.05 1.95 19.22
CA SER A 63 17.96 2.91 18.96
C SER A 63 16.63 2.44 19.53
N LEU A 64 16.34 1.13 19.50
CA LEU A 64 15.14 0.56 20.13
C LEU A 64 15.16 0.73 21.65
N SER A 65 16.31 0.56 22.31
CA SER A 65 16.43 0.74 23.76
C SER A 65 16.12 2.17 24.24
N GLN A 66 16.27 3.16 23.35
CA GLN A 66 15.95 4.57 23.64
C GLN A 66 14.46 4.89 23.49
N LEU A 67 13.68 4.00 22.86
CA LEU A 67 12.27 4.17 22.57
C LEU A 67 11.37 3.54 23.66
N GLY A 68 11.67 3.78 24.94
CA GLY A 68 10.84 3.30 26.04
C GLY A 68 9.44 3.93 26.08
N GLY A 69 8.46 3.20 26.61
CA GLY A 69 7.08 3.66 26.74
C GLY A 69 6.09 2.51 26.88
N HIS A 70 4.80 2.83 26.91
CA HIS A 70 3.68 1.88 26.88
C HIS A 70 2.74 2.10 25.70
N ILE A 71 3.00 3.14 24.90
CA ILE A 71 2.31 3.43 23.64
C ILE A 71 3.37 3.54 22.56
N ALA A 72 3.10 2.98 21.39
CA ALA A 72 3.92 3.22 20.21
C ALA A 72 3.07 3.32 18.94
N ILE A 73 3.56 4.10 17.99
CA ILE A 73 3.11 4.06 16.60
C ILE A 73 4.31 3.89 15.68
N GLY A 74 4.09 3.22 14.56
CA GLY A 74 5.11 2.88 13.59
C GLY A 74 4.65 3.13 12.16
N HIS A 75 5.62 3.38 11.27
CA HIS A 75 5.34 3.59 9.86
C HIS A 75 6.43 3.05 8.94
N ASN A 76 6.00 2.41 7.83
CA ASN A 76 6.83 2.11 6.68
C ASN A 76 6.39 2.94 5.48
N ARG A 77 7.30 3.75 4.95
CA ARG A 77 6.99 4.70 3.87
C ARG A 77 7.25 4.14 2.50
N TYR A 78 6.30 4.41 1.62
CA TYR A 78 6.49 4.53 0.19
C TYR A 78 6.20 5.99 -0.22
N SER A 79 6.94 6.58 -1.18
CA SER A 79 6.69 7.96 -1.62
C SER A 79 5.39 8.07 -2.42
N THR A 80 4.25 8.21 -1.74
CA THR A 80 2.94 8.54 -2.34
C THR A 80 2.75 10.04 -2.50
N ALA A 81 3.27 10.83 -1.56
CA ALA A 81 3.33 12.30 -1.60
C ALA A 81 4.71 12.79 -1.12
N GLY A 82 5.22 13.84 -1.77
CA GLY A 82 6.55 14.39 -1.53
C GLY A 82 7.69 13.48 -2.01
N SER A 83 8.91 14.01 -1.98
CA SER A 83 10.15 13.31 -2.36
C SER A 83 10.66 12.38 -1.26
N SER A 84 11.54 11.45 -1.63
CA SER A 84 12.17 10.50 -0.68
C SER A 84 13.28 11.18 0.12
N ARG A 85 12.89 11.94 1.16
CA ARG A 85 13.80 12.63 2.10
C ARG A 85 13.55 12.15 3.52
N VAL A 86 14.57 12.22 4.37
CA VAL A 86 14.45 11.92 5.82
C VAL A 86 13.38 12.81 6.46
N SER A 87 13.30 14.09 6.06
CA SER A 87 12.28 15.03 6.53
C SER A 87 10.84 14.60 6.24
N ASN A 88 10.65 13.62 5.35
CA ASN A 88 9.35 13.08 4.97
C ASN A 88 9.10 11.71 5.62
N ALA A 89 10.01 11.21 6.46
CA ALA A 89 9.84 9.96 7.20
C ALA A 89 8.89 10.17 8.38
N GLN A 90 7.89 9.29 8.47
CA GLN A 90 6.89 9.25 9.53
C GLN A 90 7.31 8.24 10.61
N PRO A 91 6.79 8.32 11.86
CA PRO A 91 5.75 9.25 12.33
C PRO A 91 6.17 10.72 12.45
N PHE A 92 5.24 11.65 12.26
CA PHE A 92 5.46 13.08 12.54
C PHE A 92 4.98 13.43 13.94
N VAL A 93 5.73 14.28 14.64
CA VAL A 93 5.33 14.86 15.93
C VAL A 93 5.08 16.36 15.72
N VAL A 94 3.90 16.82 16.12
CA VAL A 94 3.48 18.23 16.02
C VAL A 94 2.87 18.71 17.34
N GLY A 95 2.78 20.02 17.53
CA GLY A 95 2.22 20.65 18.73
C GLY A 95 3.24 20.76 19.87
N ASP A 96 2.82 21.40 20.97
CA ASP A 96 3.68 21.75 22.09
C ASP A 96 3.19 21.17 23.44
N GLY A 97 4.15 20.80 24.29
CA GLY A 97 3.89 20.34 25.64
C GLY A 97 2.86 19.21 25.71
N ALA A 98 1.78 19.44 26.49
CA ALA A 98 0.71 18.45 26.67
C ALA A 98 -0.19 18.27 25.44
N SER A 99 -0.14 19.19 24.47
CA SER A 99 -0.91 19.15 23.23
C SER A 99 -0.18 18.45 22.10
N SER A 100 1.03 17.94 22.32
CA SER A 100 1.78 17.23 21.29
C SER A 100 1.09 15.92 20.89
N ILE A 101 1.06 15.65 19.59
CA ILE A 101 0.58 14.41 19.00
C ILE A 101 1.64 13.84 18.06
N ALA A 102 1.67 12.52 17.95
CA ALA A 102 2.39 11.83 16.88
C ALA A 102 1.41 11.16 15.92
N ILE A 103 1.71 11.17 14.62
CA ILE A 103 0.85 10.59 13.58
C ILE A 103 1.64 9.76 12.58
N ALA A 104 1.06 8.63 12.20
CA ALA A 104 1.45 7.83 11.05
C ALA A 104 0.23 7.59 10.15
N HIS A 105 0.43 7.69 8.85
CA HIS A 105 -0.62 7.81 7.84
C HIS A 105 -0.33 6.92 6.63
N ASN A 106 -1.29 6.05 6.31
CA ASN A 106 -1.38 5.37 5.03
C ASN A 106 -2.54 5.96 4.21
N GLY A 107 -2.23 6.63 3.10
CA GLY A 107 -3.24 7.24 2.25
C GLY A 107 -2.71 8.38 1.41
N ASN A 108 -3.63 9.19 0.91
CA ASN A 108 -3.36 10.47 0.28
C ASN A 108 -4.60 11.36 0.39
N ILE A 109 -4.40 12.61 0.83
CA ILE A 109 -5.47 13.61 0.87
C ILE A 109 -5.36 14.56 -0.32
N ILE A 110 -6.46 14.75 -1.04
CA ILE A 110 -6.48 15.48 -2.32
C ILE A 110 -6.54 17.00 -2.13
N ASN A 111 -6.99 17.47 -0.97
CA ASN A 111 -7.05 18.89 -0.64
C ASN A 111 -5.89 19.33 0.29
N ALA A 112 -4.77 18.60 0.30
CA ALA A 112 -3.59 18.90 1.13
C ALA A 112 -3.09 20.33 0.94
N ASN A 113 -2.97 20.79 -0.31
CA ASN A 113 -2.48 22.13 -0.63
C ASN A 113 -3.35 23.24 -0.03
N TYR A 114 -4.67 23.13 -0.21
CA TYR A 114 -5.63 24.09 0.33
C TYR A 114 -5.57 24.14 1.86
N LEU A 115 -5.52 22.97 2.51
CA LEU A 115 -5.40 22.88 3.96
C LEU A 115 -4.06 23.39 4.47
N HIS A 116 -2.98 23.18 3.73
CA HIS A 116 -1.66 23.70 4.05
C HIS A 116 -1.66 25.24 4.02
N GLU A 117 -2.16 25.86 2.95
CA GLU A 117 -2.26 27.33 2.83
C GLU A 117 -3.08 27.93 3.99
N GLU A 118 -4.25 27.36 4.30
CA GLU A 118 -5.07 27.85 5.42
C GLU A 118 -4.37 27.74 6.79
N LEU A 119 -3.61 26.67 7.01
CA LEU A 119 -2.86 26.46 8.25
C LEU A 119 -1.65 27.41 8.33
N ASP A 120 -0.97 27.64 7.21
CA ASP A 120 0.14 28.59 7.12
C ASP A 120 -0.32 30.03 7.43
N GLU A 121 -1.47 30.45 6.88
CA GLU A 121 -2.11 31.74 7.21
C GLU A 121 -2.47 31.88 8.70
N LYS A 122 -2.71 30.75 9.38
CA LYS A 122 -2.97 30.69 10.83
C LYS A 122 -1.69 30.60 11.67
N GLY A 123 -0.51 30.60 11.04
CA GLY A 123 0.80 30.58 11.70
C GLY A 123 1.31 29.18 12.05
N TYR A 124 0.77 28.11 11.48
CA TYR A 124 1.31 26.77 11.66
C TYR A 124 2.52 26.56 10.75
N THR A 125 3.62 26.11 11.33
CA THR A 125 4.85 25.83 10.58
C THR A 125 4.91 24.37 10.13
N PHE A 126 5.49 24.16 8.95
CA PHE A 126 5.68 22.83 8.37
C PHE A 126 7.15 22.53 8.15
N HIS A 127 7.59 21.31 8.44
CA HIS A 127 8.97 20.85 8.27
C HIS A 127 9.12 19.82 7.15
N SER A 128 8.03 19.15 6.74
CA SER A 128 7.96 18.16 5.67
C SER A 128 7.20 18.68 4.44
N SER A 129 7.25 17.92 3.34
CA SER A 129 6.41 18.13 2.16
C SER A 129 5.32 17.07 2.03
N THR A 130 4.87 16.52 3.15
CA THR A 130 3.89 15.43 3.18
C THR A 130 2.52 15.93 3.64
N ASP A 131 1.49 15.30 3.11
CA ASP A 131 0.11 15.52 3.51
C ASP A 131 -0.17 15.05 4.95
N SER A 132 0.70 14.22 5.51
CA SER A 132 0.57 13.64 6.85
C SER A 132 0.79 14.69 7.93
N GLU A 133 1.74 15.61 7.73
CA GLU A 133 1.94 16.77 8.61
C GLU A 133 0.78 17.77 8.51
N VAL A 134 0.19 17.92 7.31
CA VAL A 134 -1.03 18.72 7.10
C VAL A 134 -2.20 18.15 7.91
N ILE A 135 -2.41 16.84 7.90
CA ILE A 135 -3.43 16.18 8.72
C ILE A 135 -3.16 16.43 10.21
N ALA A 136 -1.90 16.31 10.64
CA ALA A 136 -1.50 16.51 12.04
C ALA A 136 -1.82 17.93 12.53
N ASN A 137 -1.35 18.95 11.80
CA ASN A 137 -1.59 20.35 12.12
C ASN A 137 -3.08 20.72 12.01
N LEU A 138 -3.80 20.13 11.05
CA LEU A 138 -5.24 20.30 10.96
C LEU A 138 -5.94 19.80 12.23
N ILE A 139 -5.65 18.59 12.71
CA ILE A 139 -6.24 18.04 13.93
C ILE A 139 -5.95 18.95 15.13
N LEU A 140 -4.71 19.44 15.28
CA LEU A 140 -4.36 20.37 16.36
C LEU A 140 -5.19 21.65 16.33
N SER A 141 -5.39 22.21 15.13
CA SER A 141 -6.11 23.46 14.91
C SER A 141 -7.64 23.35 15.10
N CYS A 142 -8.18 22.14 15.11
CA CYS A 142 -9.62 21.93 15.18
C CYS A 142 -10.19 22.26 16.58
N PRO A 143 -11.41 22.83 16.64
CA PRO A 143 -12.12 23.00 17.90
C PRO A 143 -12.61 21.63 18.44
N GLY A 144 -12.74 21.51 19.75
CA GLY A 144 -13.26 20.30 20.40
C GLY A 144 -12.83 20.21 21.87
N ASN A 145 -13.64 19.52 22.69
CA ASN A 145 -13.36 19.34 24.11
C ASN A 145 -12.39 18.18 24.39
N GLY A 146 -12.14 17.33 23.38
CA GLY A 146 -11.19 16.23 23.44
C GLY A 146 -10.66 15.86 22.05
N TRP A 147 -9.71 14.92 22.01
CA TRP A 147 -9.05 14.51 20.77
C TRP A 147 -10.00 13.90 19.76
N VAL A 148 -10.98 13.11 20.21
CA VAL A 148 -11.99 12.50 19.32
C VAL A 148 -12.80 13.57 18.58
N ASP A 149 -13.21 14.65 19.26
CA ASP A 149 -13.95 15.76 18.63
C ASP A 149 -13.10 16.47 17.58
N LYS A 150 -11.83 16.73 17.91
CA LYS A 150 -10.86 17.37 17.00
C LYS A 150 -10.61 16.51 15.76
N ILE A 151 -10.36 15.22 15.95
CA ILE A 151 -10.18 14.24 14.87
C ILE A 151 -11.44 14.21 14.01
N ARG A 152 -12.63 14.09 14.61
CA ARG A 152 -13.90 14.05 13.88
C ARG A 152 -14.16 15.34 13.09
N TYR A 153 -13.77 16.49 13.62
CA TYR A 153 -13.84 17.75 12.89
C TYR A 153 -12.88 17.78 11.70
N ALA A 154 -11.63 17.34 11.89
CA ALA A 154 -10.65 17.23 10.81
C ALA A 154 -11.14 16.27 9.70
N MET A 155 -11.72 15.12 10.07
CA MET A 155 -12.26 14.14 9.11
C MET A 155 -13.30 14.73 8.16
N ARG A 156 -14.15 15.66 8.62
CA ARG A 156 -15.14 16.35 7.77
C ARG A 156 -14.52 17.31 6.76
N ARG A 157 -13.30 17.78 7.04
CA ARG A 157 -12.57 18.75 6.21
C ARG A 157 -11.62 18.08 5.23
N ILE A 158 -11.10 16.90 5.59
CA ILE A 158 -10.18 16.14 4.77
C ILE A 158 -10.95 15.48 3.63
N GLN A 159 -10.44 15.65 2.40
CA GLN A 159 -10.91 14.92 1.23
C GLN A 159 -9.83 13.96 0.79
N GLY A 160 -10.14 12.68 0.65
CA GLY A 160 -9.17 11.67 0.21
C GLY A 160 -9.32 10.36 0.96
N ALA A 161 -8.23 9.61 1.02
CA ALA A 161 -8.15 8.32 1.68
C ALA A 161 -7.10 8.35 2.77
N TYR A 162 -7.40 7.77 3.92
CA TYR A 162 -6.46 7.71 5.04
C TYR A 162 -6.82 6.58 6.01
N SER A 163 -5.78 5.89 6.46
CA SER A 163 -5.78 5.09 7.67
C SER A 163 -4.66 5.61 8.57
N LEU A 164 -5.04 6.04 9.77
CA LEU A 164 -4.16 6.73 10.69
C LEU A 164 -3.97 5.91 11.95
N THR A 165 -2.74 5.90 12.44
CA THR A 165 -2.43 5.66 13.85
C THR A 165 -1.91 6.96 14.43
N LEU A 166 -2.60 7.50 15.43
CA LEU A 166 -2.27 8.75 16.09
C LEU A 166 -2.09 8.46 17.57
N MET A 167 -1.12 9.08 18.23
CA MET A 167 -1.00 8.99 19.67
C MET A 167 -0.82 10.36 20.31
N THR A 168 -1.38 10.51 21.50
CA THR A 168 -1.04 11.57 22.43
C THR A 168 -0.05 11.01 23.45
N HIS A 169 0.22 11.73 24.54
CA HIS A 169 1.00 11.19 25.63
C HIS A 169 0.35 9.95 26.29
N ARG A 170 -0.97 9.81 26.24
CA ARG A 170 -1.71 8.82 27.06
C ARG A 170 -2.70 7.96 26.28
N GLU A 171 -3.01 8.31 25.05
CA GLU A 171 -4.04 7.66 24.26
C GLU A 171 -3.51 7.33 22.87
N LEU A 172 -3.88 6.16 22.38
CA LEU A 172 -3.67 5.71 21.01
C LEU A 172 -4.99 5.77 20.25
N PHE A 173 -4.96 6.21 19.00
CA PHE A 173 -6.11 6.34 18.14
C PHE A 173 -5.88 5.61 16.82
N ALA A 174 -6.93 4.92 16.38
CA ALA A 174 -7.07 4.42 15.02
C ALA A 174 -8.14 5.25 14.32
N VAL A 175 -7.87 5.72 13.10
CA VAL A 175 -8.85 6.49 12.32
C VAL A 175 -8.87 5.98 10.89
N ARG A 176 -10.06 5.67 10.38
CA ARG A 176 -10.25 5.25 8.99
C ARG A 176 -11.15 6.26 8.26
N ASP A 177 -10.78 6.60 7.03
CA ASP A 177 -11.57 7.55 6.22
C ASP A 177 -13.02 7.07 6.00
N PRO A 178 -13.98 7.99 5.79
CA PRO A 178 -15.40 7.64 5.62
C PRO A 178 -15.70 6.68 4.46
N LEU A 179 -14.85 6.62 3.44
CA LEU A 179 -15.01 5.69 2.31
C LEU A 179 -14.42 4.31 2.62
N GLY A 180 -13.55 4.21 3.63
CA GLY A 180 -12.84 2.99 4.00
C GLY A 180 -11.82 2.54 2.96
N VAL A 181 -11.19 3.47 2.24
CA VAL A 181 -10.34 3.13 1.08
C VAL A 181 -9.14 2.27 1.46
N ARG A 182 -8.45 2.65 2.55
CA ARG A 182 -7.26 1.95 3.05
C ARG A 182 -7.62 0.97 4.17
N PRO A 183 -6.92 -0.18 4.27
CA PRO A 183 -7.21 -1.18 5.29
C PRO A 183 -6.64 -0.76 6.65
N LEU A 184 -7.38 -1.10 7.71
CA LEU A 184 -6.98 -0.90 9.10
C LEU A 184 -7.73 -1.90 9.98
N CYS A 185 -7.03 -2.60 10.87
CA CYS A 185 -7.59 -3.62 11.74
C CYS A 185 -7.12 -3.46 13.18
N LEU A 186 -7.94 -3.96 14.10
CA LEU A 186 -7.73 -3.99 15.54
C LEU A 186 -7.45 -5.42 15.98
N GLY A 187 -6.45 -5.60 16.83
CA GLY A 187 -6.14 -6.85 17.51
C GLY A 187 -5.82 -6.63 18.99
N SER A 188 -5.58 -7.72 19.71
CA SER A 188 -5.14 -7.72 21.12
C SER A 188 -3.89 -8.56 21.31
N VAL A 189 -2.95 -8.08 22.14
CA VAL A 189 -1.69 -8.76 22.46
C VAL A 189 -1.41 -8.61 23.96
N ASP A 190 -1.25 -9.72 24.68
CA ASP A 190 -0.84 -9.75 26.10
C ASP A 190 -1.57 -8.75 27.02
N GLY A 191 -2.89 -8.61 26.84
CA GLY A 191 -3.74 -7.68 27.61
C GLY A 191 -3.69 -6.22 27.14
N GLY A 192 -2.87 -5.91 26.14
CA GLY A 192 -2.86 -4.67 25.37
C GLY A 192 -3.61 -4.77 24.03
N TRP A 193 -3.55 -3.69 23.27
CA TRP A 193 -4.27 -3.53 22.01
C TRP A 193 -3.35 -3.05 20.90
N VAL A 194 -3.60 -3.53 19.70
CA VAL A 194 -2.78 -3.27 18.52
C VAL A 194 -3.62 -2.88 17.32
N ILE A 195 -3.10 -1.98 16.51
CA ILE A 195 -3.72 -1.50 15.27
C ILE A 195 -2.71 -1.75 14.15
N ALA A 196 -3.16 -2.26 13.01
CA ALA A 196 -2.30 -2.49 11.86
C ALA A 196 -3.02 -2.25 10.54
N SER A 197 -2.28 -1.86 9.49
CA SER A 197 -2.81 -1.85 8.13
C SER A 197 -3.28 -3.22 7.65
N GLU A 198 -2.68 -4.30 8.15
CA GLU A 198 -3.02 -5.68 7.77
C GLU A 198 -2.91 -6.65 8.94
N THR A 199 -3.73 -7.71 8.90
CA THR A 199 -3.75 -8.77 9.89
C THR A 199 -2.43 -9.54 9.97
N CYS A 200 -1.67 -9.59 8.88
CA CYS A 200 -0.41 -10.30 8.82
C CYS A 200 0.68 -9.71 9.74
N ALA A 201 0.50 -8.46 10.20
CA ALA A 201 1.32 -7.83 11.23
C ALA A 201 0.92 -8.28 12.64
N LEU A 202 -0.40 -8.45 12.88
CA LEU A 202 -0.95 -8.98 14.13
C LEU A 202 -0.47 -10.42 14.35
N ASP A 203 -0.61 -11.26 13.32
CA ASP A 203 -0.17 -12.67 13.37
C ASP A 203 1.32 -12.79 13.69
N HIS A 204 2.15 -11.89 13.14
CA HIS A 204 3.61 -11.95 13.31
C HIS A 204 4.07 -11.65 14.73
N ILE A 205 3.29 -10.87 15.49
CA ILE A 205 3.57 -10.54 16.89
C ILE A 205 2.73 -11.39 17.86
N GLY A 206 2.01 -12.40 17.36
CA GLY A 206 1.15 -13.27 18.18
C GLY A 206 -0.12 -12.60 18.69
N ALA A 207 -0.56 -11.49 18.09
CA ALA A 207 -1.80 -10.82 18.45
C ALA A 207 -3.03 -11.52 17.88
N GLU A 208 -4.11 -11.58 18.66
CA GLU A 208 -5.42 -12.05 18.21
C GLU A 208 -6.10 -10.97 17.35
N ILE A 209 -6.64 -11.36 16.20
CA ILE A 209 -7.41 -10.47 15.33
C ILE A 209 -8.81 -10.30 15.93
N ILE A 210 -9.19 -9.07 16.25
CA ILE A 210 -10.51 -8.78 16.82
C ILE A 210 -11.51 -8.40 15.72
N ARG A 211 -11.18 -7.37 14.92
CA ARG A 211 -12.02 -6.92 13.79
C ARG A 211 -11.30 -5.89 12.91
N GLU A 212 -11.89 -5.58 11.77
CA GLU A 212 -11.56 -4.37 11.02
C GLU A 212 -12.10 -3.11 11.71
N ILE A 213 -11.41 -2.00 11.47
CA ILE A 213 -11.90 -0.66 11.81
C ILE A 213 -12.82 -0.22 10.66
N GLU A 214 -14.05 0.17 10.98
CA GLU A 214 -15.07 0.48 10.00
C GLU A 214 -14.81 1.82 9.28
N PRO A 215 -15.35 2.03 8.07
CA PRO A 215 -15.26 3.32 7.39
C PRO A 215 -15.78 4.47 8.27
N GLY A 216 -14.99 5.53 8.41
CA GLY A 216 -15.30 6.69 9.23
C GLY A 216 -15.19 6.47 10.75
N GLU A 217 -14.79 5.29 11.20
CA GLU A 217 -14.64 4.99 12.62
C GLU A 217 -13.38 5.65 13.22
N ILE A 218 -13.54 6.14 14.45
CA ILE A 218 -12.42 6.48 15.33
C ILE A 218 -12.43 5.46 16.47
N VAL A 219 -11.31 4.79 16.69
CA VAL A 219 -11.07 3.94 17.86
C VAL A 219 -10.09 4.66 18.77
N SER A 220 -10.43 4.82 20.04
CA SER A 220 -9.54 5.33 21.08
C SER A 220 -9.17 4.21 22.04
N ILE A 221 -7.90 4.16 22.44
CA ILE A 221 -7.33 3.15 23.31
C ILE A 221 -6.53 3.86 24.40
N SER A 222 -6.87 3.57 25.65
CA SER A 222 -6.26 4.17 26.84
C SER A 222 -6.18 3.14 27.98
N GLU A 223 -5.81 3.59 29.18
CA GLU A 223 -5.83 2.76 30.39
C GLU A 223 -7.23 2.20 30.70
N ASN A 224 -8.28 2.86 30.21
CA ASN A 224 -9.67 2.45 30.38
C ASN A 224 -10.12 1.41 29.32
N GLY A 225 -9.22 0.97 28.45
CA GLY A 225 -9.50 0.04 27.36
C GLY A 225 -9.86 0.75 26.05
N VAL A 226 -10.68 0.06 25.24
CA VAL A 226 -11.02 0.46 23.86
C VAL A 226 -12.40 1.08 23.81
N VAL A 227 -12.50 2.28 23.20
CA VAL A 227 -13.77 2.95 22.91
C VAL A 227 -13.88 3.18 21.41
N SER A 228 -14.98 2.73 20.83
CA SER A 228 -15.30 2.91 19.41
C SER A 228 -16.29 4.07 19.22
N TYR A 229 -15.97 4.96 18.29
CA TYR A 229 -16.82 6.07 17.87
C TYR A 229 -17.16 5.88 16.39
N PRO A 230 -18.35 5.34 16.07
CA PRO A 230 -18.71 5.01 14.70
C PRO A 230 -18.79 6.25 13.82
N GLY A 231 -18.46 6.06 12.54
CA GLY A 231 -18.69 7.02 11.47
C GLY A 231 -20.14 7.03 10.99
N GLU A 232 -20.45 7.96 10.11
CA GLU A 232 -21.76 8.01 9.44
C GLU A 232 -21.80 6.98 8.30
N PRO A 233 -22.93 6.26 8.11
CA PRO A 233 -23.10 5.40 6.95
C PRO A 233 -22.98 6.20 5.65
N GLY A 234 -22.29 5.63 4.66
CA GLY A 234 -22.07 6.32 3.38
C GLY A 234 -21.54 5.40 2.30
N ARG A 235 -21.21 6.01 1.16
CA ARG A 235 -20.56 5.32 0.04
C ARG A 235 -19.23 4.71 0.53
N ARG A 236 -18.98 3.45 0.16
CA ARG A 236 -17.71 2.77 0.39
C ARG A 236 -16.81 2.84 -0.86
N GLY A 237 -15.52 2.67 -0.67
CA GLY A 237 -14.52 2.81 -1.73
C GLY A 237 -13.23 2.05 -1.45
N LEU A 238 -13.32 0.85 -0.86
CA LEU A 238 -12.17 0.00 -0.55
C LEU A 238 -11.27 -0.17 -1.78
N CYS A 239 -9.97 0.02 -1.61
CA CYS A 239 -9.03 -0.08 -2.70
C CYS A 239 -8.96 -1.52 -3.25
N ILE A 240 -9.45 -1.72 -4.47
CA ILE A 240 -9.45 -3.04 -5.14
C ILE A 240 -8.03 -3.61 -5.32
N PHE A 241 -7.02 -2.75 -5.37
CA PHE A 241 -5.62 -3.17 -5.53
C PHE A 241 -5.01 -3.82 -4.30
N GLU A 242 -5.62 -3.68 -3.12
CA GLU A 242 -5.22 -4.48 -1.95
C GLU A 242 -5.38 -5.98 -2.25
N TYR A 243 -6.49 -6.37 -2.92
CA TYR A 243 -6.72 -7.76 -3.32
C TYR A 243 -5.82 -8.20 -4.47
N ILE A 244 -5.64 -7.34 -5.49
CA ILE A 244 -4.88 -7.69 -6.69
C ILE A 244 -3.39 -7.89 -6.38
N TYR A 245 -2.80 -6.99 -5.59
CA TYR A 245 -1.34 -6.89 -5.51
C TYR A 245 -0.79 -6.47 -4.15
N PHE A 246 -1.29 -5.37 -3.55
CA PHE A 246 -0.54 -4.69 -2.49
C PHE A 246 -0.44 -5.45 -1.18
N ALA A 247 -1.57 -5.92 -0.67
CA ALA A 247 -1.58 -6.60 0.61
C ALA A 247 -0.92 -7.98 0.48
N ARG A 248 -0.36 -8.46 1.59
CA ARG A 248 0.24 -9.78 1.67
C ARG A 248 -0.84 -10.85 1.47
N PRO A 249 -0.57 -11.93 0.73
CA PRO A 249 -1.59 -12.94 0.44
C PRO A 249 -2.15 -13.67 1.69
N ASP A 250 -1.42 -13.67 2.80
CA ASP A 250 -1.83 -14.20 4.10
C ASP A 250 -2.63 -13.20 4.95
N SER A 251 -2.89 -11.99 4.45
CA SER A 251 -3.78 -11.04 5.12
C SER A 251 -5.25 -11.32 4.86
N VAL A 252 -6.10 -10.88 5.78
CA VAL A 252 -7.56 -10.93 5.67
C VAL A 252 -8.11 -9.51 5.55
N ILE A 253 -8.95 -9.27 4.54
CA ILE A 253 -9.67 -8.01 4.34
C ILE A 253 -11.14 -8.35 4.04
N ASN A 254 -12.08 -7.67 4.69
CA ASN A 254 -13.52 -7.94 4.68
C ASN A 254 -13.87 -9.42 4.85
N GLY A 255 -13.19 -10.10 5.79
CA GLY A 255 -13.37 -11.53 6.06
C GLY A 255 -12.88 -12.46 4.95
N ARG A 256 -12.16 -11.95 3.93
CA ARG A 256 -11.60 -12.74 2.84
C ARG A 256 -10.09 -12.82 2.97
N LEU A 257 -9.57 -14.05 3.04
CA LEU A 257 -8.14 -14.31 2.89
C LEU A 257 -7.73 -14.01 1.44
N LEU A 258 -6.64 -13.25 1.27
CA LEU A 258 -6.24 -12.76 -0.05
C LEU A 258 -5.69 -13.84 -0.98
N TYR A 259 -5.03 -14.87 -0.43
CA TYR A 259 -4.43 -15.94 -1.22
C TYR A 259 -5.47 -16.70 -2.07
N PRO A 260 -6.57 -17.25 -1.51
CA PRO A 260 -7.63 -17.85 -2.32
C PRO A 260 -8.27 -16.87 -3.31
N ALA A 261 -8.51 -15.62 -2.92
CA ALA A 261 -9.08 -14.62 -3.84
C ALA A 261 -8.19 -14.43 -5.09
N ARG A 262 -6.87 -14.43 -4.94
CA ARG A 262 -5.93 -14.40 -6.09
C ARG A 262 -5.95 -15.68 -6.91
N GLN A 263 -6.14 -16.85 -6.29
CA GLN A 263 -6.37 -18.09 -7.03
C GLN A 263 -7.65 -18.00 -7.88
N ASP A 264 -8.73 -17.46 -7.31
CA ASP A 264 -10.00 -17.29 -8.00
C ASP A 264 -9.89 -16.29 -9.18
N MET A 265 -9.04 -15.25 -9.06
CA MET A 265 -8.71 -14.35 -10.17
C MET A 265 -8.03 -15.11 -11.33
N GLY A 266 -7.07 -15.97 -11.00
CA GLY A 266 -6.41 -16.85 -11.97
C GLY A 266 -7.38 -17.82 -12.67
N ALA A 267 -8.31 -18.41 -11.92
CA ALA A 267 -9.36 -19.25 -12.47
C ALA A 267 -10.31 -18.44 -13.38
N GLY A 268 -10.66 -17.21 -12.98
CA GLY A 268 -11.41 -16.28 -13.83
C GLY A 268 -10.72 -16.02 -15.16
N LEU A 269 -9.40 -15.79 -15.14
CA LEU A 269 -8.59 -15.59 -16.34
C LEU A 269 -8.60 -16.80 -17.27
N ALA A 270 -8.52 -18.01 -16.73
CA ALA A 270 -8.57 -19.24 -17.52
C ALA A 270 -9.92 -19.43 -18.22
N ARG A 271 -11.02 -19.05 -17.57
CA ARG A 271 -12.37 -19.07 -18.15
C ARG A 271 -12.57 -18.02 -19.23
N GLU A 272 -12.07 -16.80 -19.01
CA GLU A 272 -12.26 -15.69 -19.96
C GLU A 272 -11.29 -15.76 -21.15
N HIS A 273 -10.06 -16.24 -20.95
CA HIS A 273 -9.00 -16.22 -21.96
C HIS A 273 -8.28 -17.57 -22.07
N PRO A 274 -8.98 -18.67 -22.38
CA PRO A 274 -8.37 -19.99 -22.52
C PRO A 274 -7.35 -20.02 -23.67
N VAL A 275 -6.34 -20.87 -23.55
CA VAL A 275 -5.37 -21.12 -24.63
C VAL A 275 -4.73 -22.49 -24.46
N THR A 276 -4.45 -23.16 -25.57
CA THR A 276 -3.70 -24.42 -25.56
C THR A 276 -2.24 -24.15 -25.29
N ALA A 277 -1.76 -24.55 -24.12
CA ALA A 277 -0.38 -24.35 -23.68
C ALA A 277 0.17 -25.61 -22.99
N ASP A 278 1.49 -25.65 -22.79
CA ASP A 278 2.20 -26.79 -22.23
C ASP A 278 2.61 -26.55 -20.76
N LEU A 279 2.62 -25.29 -20.32
CA LEU A 279 2.99 -24.88 -18.96
C LEU A 279 2.29 -23.59 -18.55
N VAL A 280 1.80 -23.51 -17.32
CA VAL A 280 1.36 -22.28 -16.66
C VAL A 280 2.39 -21.89 -15.60
N MET A 281 2.68 -20.60 -15.52
CA MET A 281 3.49 -20.04 -14.46
C MET A 281 2.99 -18.65 -14.04
N GLY A 282 3.15 -18.31 -12.76
CA GLY A 282 3.02 -16.93 -12.29
C GLY A 282 4.36 -16.21 -12.34
N VAL A 283 4.36 -14.90 -12.62
CA VAL A 283 5.54 -14.05 -12.43
C VAL A 283 5.78 -13.91 -10.91
N PRO A 284 6.93 -14.36 -10.37
CA PRO A 284 7.10 -14.39 -8.93
C PRO A 284 7.31 -13.00 -8.31
N ASP A 285 6.84 -12.72 -7.09
CA ASP A 285 6.11 -13.64 -6.21
C ASP A 285 4.61 -13.33 -6.15
N SER A 286 4.19 -12.14 -6.61
CA SER A 286 2.83 -11.61 -6.45
C SER A 286 1.78 -12.43 -7.22
N ALA A 287 2.11 -12.87 -8.43
CA ALA A 287 1.19 -13.57 -9.31
C ALA A 287 1.21 -15.11 -9.14
N THR A 288 2.02 -15.65 -8.23
CA THR A 288 2.14 -17.10 -8.01
C THR A 288 0.79 -17.74 -7.65
N ALA A 289 0.02 -17.11 -6.75
CA ALA A 289 -1.32 -17.60 -6.37
C ALA A 289 -2.26 -17.65 -7.58
N ALA A 290 -2.29 -16.59 -8.39
CA ALA A 290 -3.11 -16.55 -9.59
C ALA A 290 -2.64 -17.54 -10.67
N GLY A 291 -1.34 -17.76 -10.82
CA GLY A 291 -0.79 -18.82 -11.68
C GLY A 291 -1.30 -20.21 -11.28
N ILE A 292 -1.32 -20.51 -9.98
CA ILE A 292 -1.89 -21.76 -9.44
C ILE A 292 -3.38 -21.87 -9.78
N GLY A 293 -4.13 -20.78 -9.61
CA GLY A 293 -5.57 -20.73 -9.93
C GLY A 293 -5.85 -20.99 -11.41
N TYR A 294 -5.10 -20.34 -12.30
CA TYR A 294 -5.21 -20.53 -13.74
C TYR A 294 -4.90 -21.97 -14.15
N ALA A 295 -3.83 -22.55 -13.62
CA ALA A 295 -3.42 -23.92 -13.92
C ALA A 295 -4.50 -24.94 -13.51
N ARG A 296 -5.06 -24.78 -12.30
CA ARG A 296 -6.13 -25.65 -11.79
C ARG A 296 -7.39 -25.59 -12.65
N GLU A 297 -7.81 -24.39 -13.04
CA GLU A 297 -9.02 -24.20 -13.86
C GLU A 297 -8.83 -24.69 -15.30
N SER A 298 -7.67 -24.41 -15.90
CA SER A 298 -7.39 -24.77 -17.31
C SER A 298 -6.96 -26.22 -17.51
N GLY A 299 -6.51 -26.91 -16.45
CA GLY A 299 -5.91 -28.24 -16.53
C GLY A 299 -4.49 -28.26 -17.12
N VAL A 300 -3.91 -27.11 -17.47
CA VAL A 300 -2.54 -27.01 -17.97
C VAL A 300 -1.57 -27.18 -16.78
N PRO A 301 -0.49 -27.98 -16.90
CA PRO A 301 0.46 -28.20 -15.81
C PRO A 301 1.06 -26.89 -15.28
N LEU A 302 1.08 -26.74 -13.96
CA LEU A 302 1.79 -25.66 -13.28
C LEU A 302 3.29 -26.00 -13.20
N GLY A 303 4.15 -25.00 -13.40
CA GLY A 303 5.56 -25.12 -13.03
C GLY A 303 6.25 -23.76 -12.93
N GLU A 304 7.54 -23.81 -12.61
CA GLU A 304 8.38 -22.63 -12.50
C GLU A 304 9.22 -22.46 -13.77
N GLY A 305 9.08 -21.32 -14.44
CA GLY A 305 9.93 -20.92 -15.57
C GLY A 305 10.92 -19.82 -15.22
N LEU A 306 10.68 -19.11 -14.11
CA LEU A 306 11.49 -17.99 -13.63
C LEU A 306 11.70 -18.14 -12.13
N ILE A 307 12.93 -17.98 -11.69
CA ILE A 307 13.30 -17.90 -10.28
C ILE A 307 13.62 -16.46 -9.94
N LYS A 308 12.91 -15.89 -8.97
CA LYS A 308 13.22 -14.57 -8.44
C LYS A 308 14.46 -14.61 -7.58
N ASN A 309 15.38 -13.68 -7.83
CA ASN A 309 16.56 -13.51 -7.01
C ASN A 309 16.20 -12.82 -5.69
N ARG A 310 16.29 -13.56 -4.58
CA ARG A 310 15.91 -13.10 -3.23
C ARG A 310 16.87 -12.04 -2.67
N TYR A 311 18.08 -11.93 -3.23
CA TYR A 311 19.12 -11.04 -2.74
C TYR A 311 19.17 -9.69 -3.47
N VAL A 312 18.25 -9.46 -4.41
CA VAL A 312 18.19 -8.19 -5.14
C VAL A 312 17.46 -7.14 -4.31
N GLY A 313 18.22 -6.14 -3.85
CA GLY A 313 17.67 -4.88 -3.32
C GLY A 313 17.12 -3.96 -4.42
N ARG A 314 16.66 -2.76 -4.05
CA ARG A 314 16.40 -1.72 -5.05
C ARG A 314 17.74 -1.33 -5.69
N THR A 315 17.87 -1.49 -7.01
CA THR A 315 18.93 -0.83 -7.78
C THR A 315 18.65 0.67 -7.74
N PHE A 316 19.53 1.45 -7.12
CA PHE A 316 19.43 2.91 -7.13
C PHE A 316 19.55 3.44 -8.57
N ILE A 317 19.06 4.66 -8.78
CA ILE A 317 18.94 5.35 -10.06
C ILE A 317 20.24 5.22 -10.86
N GLU A 318 20.23 4.43 -11.93
CA GLU A 318 21.36 4.31 -12.84
C GLU A 318 20.97 4.84 -14.23
N PRO A 319 21.71 5.83 -14.76
CA PRO A 319 21.33 6.59 -15.95
C PRO A 319 21.48 5.82 -17.27
N ASP A 320 22.10 4.63 -17.26
CA ASP A 320 22.35 3.86 -18.49
C ASP A 320 21.23 2.84 -18.79
N GLN A 321 20.60 2.98 -19.95
CA GLN A 321 19.58 2.07 -20.47
C GLN A 321 20.11 0.63 -20.60
N ARG A 322 21.41 0.45 -20.86
CA ARG A 322 22.06 -0.86 -20.98
C ARG A 322 22.12 -1.60 -19.64
N ILE A 323 22.24 -0.86 -18.53
CA ILE A 323 22.25 -1.43 -17.18
C ILE A 323 20.82 -1.64 -16.65
N ARG A 324 19.81 -0.90 -17.13
CA ARG A 324 18.40 -1.21 -16.84
C ARG A 324 17.97 -2.59 -17.37
N ASP A 325 18.46 -2.99 -18.54
CA ASP A 325 18.25 -4.33 -19.08
C ASP A 325 18.96 -5.43 -18.24
N LEU A 326 20.09 -5.10 -17.60
CA LEU A 326 20.69 -5.93 -16.55
C LEU A 326 19.82 -5.98 -15.30
N GLY A 327 19.13 -4.89 -14.93
CA GLY A 327 18.21 -4.82 -13.79
C GLY A 327 17.09 -5.87 -13.79
N VAL A 328 16.54 -6.22 -14.95
CA VAL A 328 15.54 -7.31 -15.04
C VAL A 328 16.20 -8.68 -14.94
N LYS A 329 17.37 -8.88 -15.55
CA LYS A 329 18.18 -10.10 -15.41
C LYS A 329 18.65 -10.33 -13.98
N LEU A 330 18.90 -9.25 -13.23
CA LEU A 330 19.24 -9.33 -11.81
C LEU A 330 18.04 -9.91 -11.03
N LYS A 331 16.81 -9.48 -11.35
CA LYS A 331 15.59 -9.88 -10.64
C LYS A 331 15.15 -11.31 -10.94
N PHE A 332 15.26 -11.78 -12.17
CA PHE A 332 14.74 -13.09 -12.57
C PHE A 332 15.76 -13.89 -13.37
N ASN A 333 15.90 -15.17 -13.01
CA ASN A 333 16.67 -16.16 -13.75
C ASN A 333 15.70 -17.14 -14.44
N PRO A 334 15.76 -17.29 -15.77
CA PRO A 334 14.95 -18.28 -16.47
C PRO A 334 15.50 -19.70 -16.28
N LEU A 335 14.65 -20.70 -16.51
CA LEU A 335 15.03 -22.12 -16.50
C LEU A 335 14.92 -22.74 -17.90
N PRO A 336 15.94 -22.61 -18.78
CA PRO A 336 15.83 -23.01 -20.18
C PRO A 336 15.38 -24.46 -20.40
N GLN A 337 15.87 -25.41 -19.61
CA GLN A 337 15.49 -26.83 -19.74
C GLN A 337 14.01 -27.08 -19.44
N VAL A 338 13.37 -26.20 -18.66
CA VAL A 338 11.93 -26.26 -18.38
C VAL A 338 11.14 -25.57 -19.48
N LEU A 339 11.70 -24.54 -20.12
CA LEU A 339 11.01 -23.66 -21.06
C LEU A 339 11.15 -24.07 -22.54
N ASP A 340 12.21 -24.79 -22.89
CA ASP A 340 12.58 -25.05 -24.28
C ASP A 340 11.46 -25.74 -25.08
N GLY A 341 11.09 -25.13 -26.20
CA GLY A 341 10.04 -25.59 -27.12
C GLY A 341 8.60 -25.49 -26.60
N LYS A 342 8.37 -25.04 -25.36
CA LYS A 342 7.03 -25.01 -24.75
C LYS A 342 6.24 -23.74 -25.08
N ARG A 343 4.92 -23.88 -25.15
CA ARG A 343 3.95 -22.78 -25.15
C ARG A 343 3.59 -22.45 -23.71
N LEU A 344 3.78 -21.20 -23.30
CA LEU A 344 3.67 -20.78 -21.91
C LEU A 344 2.43 -19.91 -21.70
N VAL A 345 1.67 -20.18 -20.65
CA VAL A 345 0.81 -19.17 -20.04
C VAL A 345 1.58 -18.50 -18.91
N VAL A 346 1.74 -17.18 -19.01
CA VAL A 346 2.44 -16.38 -18.01
C VAL A 346 1.42 -15.45 -17.36
N VAL A 347 1.12 -15.74 -16.09
CA VAL A 347 0.18 -14.97 -15.28
C VAL A 347 0.95 -13.88 -14.54
N ASP A 348 0.49 -12.64 -14.64
CA ASP A 348 1.03 -11.48 -13.95
C ASP A 348 -0.09 -10.72 -13.22
N ASP A 349 0.24 -9.90 -12.23
CA ASP A 349 -0.76 -9.15 -11.47
C ASP A 349 -1.33 -7.98 -12.30
N SER A 350 -0.48 -7.19 -12.95
CA SER A 350 -0.88 -5.95 -13.61
C SER A 350 0.13 -5.49 -14.67
N ILE A 351 -0.33 -4.65 -15.61
CA ILE A 351 0.53 -3.92 -16.54
C ILE A 351 0.21 -2.43 -16.42
N VAL A 352 1.21 -1.65 -16.00
CA VAL A 352 1.06 -0.20 -15.72
C VAL A 352 1.66 0.64 -16.85
N ARG A 353 2.99 0.75 -16.90
CA ARG A 353 3.72 1.44 -17.98
C ARG A 353 4.14 0.50 -19.12
N GLY A 354 4.04 -0.81 -18.90
CA GLY A 354 4.50 -1.81 -19.86
C GLY A 354 6.03 -1.86 -20.05
N THR A 355 6.83 -1.35 -19.12
CA THR A 355 8.30 -1.32 -19.27
C THR A 355 8.98 -2.62 -18.83
N THR A 356 8.45 -3.29 -17.80
CA THR A 356 9.02 -4.56 -17.28
C THR A 356 8.60 -5.77 -18.12
N THR A 357 7.32 -5.85 -18.48
CA THR A 357 6.70 -7.00 -19.17
C THR A 357 7.42 -7.38 -20.47
N PRO A 358 7.82 -6.44 -21.37
CA PRO A 358 8.56 -6.77 -22.59
C PRO A 358 9.89 -7.46 -22.28
N SER A 359 10.58 -7.06 -21.21
CA SER A 359 11.84 -7.68 -20.81
C SER A 359 11.64 -9.10 -20.28
N VAL A 360 10.56 -9.35 -19.55
CA VAL A 360 10.18 -10.70 -19.09
C VAL A 360 9.84 -11.60 -20.28
N VAL A 361 9.01 -11.13 -21.22
CA VAL A 361 8.65 -11.89 -22.43
C VAL A 361 9.89 -12.20 -23.27
N LYS A 362 10.77 -11.22 -23.50
CA LYS A 362 12.04 -11.42 -24.20
C LYS A 362 12.95 -12.43 -23.48
N LEU A 363 12.99 -12.40 -22.16
CA LEU A 363 13.78 -13.33 -21.35
C LEU A 363 13.30 -14.77 -21.54
N LEU A 364 11.98 -14.98 -21.50
CA LEU A 364 11.36 -16.30 -21.72
C LEU A 364 11.59 -16.82 -23.14
N LYS A 365 11.39 -15.97 -24.16
CA LYS A 365 11.65 -16.34 -25.57
C LYS A 365 13.12 -16.69 -25.80
N ARG A 366 14.06 -15.94 -25.20
CA ARG A 366 15.50 -16.26 -25.25
C ARG A 366 15.86 -17.55 -24.54
N ALA A 367 15.08 -17.96 -23.54
CA ALA A 367 15.27 -19.20 -22.82
C ALA A 367 14.64 -20.43 -23.52
N GLY A 368 14.08 -20.26 -24.73
CA GLY A 368 13.59 -21.35 -25.57
C GLY A 368 12.06 -21.46 -25.65
N ALA A 369 11.30 -20.56 -25.02
CA ALA A 369 9.83 -20.58 -25.11
C ALA A 369 9.35 -20.39 -26.56
N LYS A 370 8.47 -21.29 -27.03
CA LYS A 370 7.89 -21.27 -28.38
C LYS A 370 6.84 -20.17 -28.53
N GLU A 371 5.93 -20.09 -27.56
CA GLU A 371 4.85 -19.09 -27.48
C GLU A 371 4.74 -18.57 -26.04
N VAL A 372 4.39 -17.29 -25.88
CA VAL A 372 4.18 -16.65 -24.58
C VAL A 372 2.82 -15.97 -24.57
N HIS A 373 1.88 -16.55 -23.82
CA HIS A 373 0.51 -16.05 -23.63
C HIS A 373 0.40 -15.34 -22.29
N MET A 374 0.34 -14.01 -22.30
CA MET A 374 0.23 -13.21 -21.09
C MET A 374 -1.21 -13.19 -20.57
N ARG A 375 -1.39 -13.33 -19.25
CA ARG A 375 -2.68 -13.28 -18.55
C ARG A 375 -2.58 -12.39 -17.33
N ILE A 376 -3.36 -11.31 -17.29
CA ILE A 376 -3.18 -10.23 -16.32
C ILE A 376 -4.38 -10.16 -15.37
N CYS A 377 -4.14 -10.33 -14.08
CA CYS A 377 -5.21 -10.45 -13.07
C CYS A 377 -5.99 -9.14 -12.86
N ALA A 378 -5.33 -7.99 -13.04
CA ALA A 378 -5.99 -6.71 -13.05
C ALA A 378 -6.66 -6.45 -14.40
N PRO A 379 -7.85 -5.82 -14.44
CA PRO A 379 -8.34 -5.13 -15.62
C PRO A 379 -7.35 -4.07 -16.12
N PRO A 380 -7.45 -3.61 -17.39
CA PRO A 380 -6.54 -2.59 -17.92
C PRO A 380 -6.56 -1.30 -17.09
N ILE A 381 -5.40 -0.87 -16.60
CA ILE A 381 -5.25 0.34 -15.78
C ILE A 381 -5.22 1.57 -16.69
N ARG A 382 -6.32 2.33 -16.70
CA ARG A 382 -6.53 3.46 -17.64
C ARG A 382 -6.44 4.82 -16.96
N TYR A 383 -6.54 4.87 -15.64
CA TYR A 383 -6.59 6.09 -14.86
C TYR A 383 -5.64 6.02 -13.65
N PRO A 384 -5.02 7.15 -13.25
CA PRO A 384 -4.16 7.21 -12.08
C PRO A 384 -4.95 7.02 -10.78
N CYS A 385 -4.25 6.78 -9.67
CA CYS A 385 -4.84 6.75 -8.34
C CYS A 385 -4.51 8.06 -7.59
N PHE A 386 -5.47 8.61 -6.87
CA PHE A 386 -5.30 9.80 -6.02
C PHE A 386 -5.45 9.51 -4.52
N PHE A 387 -5.54 8.23 -4.15
CA PHE A 387 -5.93 7.77 -2.81
C PHE A 387 -4.82 7.00 -2.08
N GLY A 388 -3.55 7.30 -2.33
CA GLY A 388 -2.43 6.72 -1.60
C GLY A 388 -1.71 5.57 -2.30
N VAL A 389 -1.78 5.53 -3.64
CA VAL A 389 -1.01 4.58 -4.45
C VAL A 389 -0.24 5.35 -5.51
N ASP A 390 1.08 5.19 -5.52
CA ASP A 390 1.98 5.81 -6.51
C ASP A 390 1.78 5.14 -7.88
N MET A 391 0.91 5.76 -8.69
CA MET A 391 0.66 5.40 -10.07
C MET A 391 1.41 6.32 -11.03
N ALA A 392 1.66 5.81 -12.22
CA ALA A 392 2.13 6.63 -13.33
C ALA A 392 1.06 7.66 -13.71
N THR A 393 1.46 8.76 -14.33
CA THR A 393 0.52 9.74 -14.87
C THR A 393 -0.35 9.08 -15.95
N ARG A 394 -1.50 9.68 -16.26
CA ARG A 394 -2.43 9.11 -17.24
C ARG A 394 -1.75 8.79 -18.58
N HIS A 395 -0.90 9.69 -19.09
CA HIS A 395 -0.19 9.52 -20.36
C HIS A 395 0.91 8.45 -20.31
N GLU A 396 1.44 8.13 -19.13
CA GLU A 396 2.41 7.04 -18.93
C GLU A 396 1.75 5.66 -18.79
N LEU A 397 0.44 5.59 -18.58
CA LEU A 397 -0.30 4.32 -18.50
C LEU A 397 -0.50 3.74 -19.89
N ILE A 398 0.05 2.55 -20.15
CA ILE A 398 0.02 1.95 -21.49
C ILE A 398 -1.41 1.69 -21.98
N ALA A 399 -2.30 1.27 -21.08
CA ALA A 399 -3.69 0.99 -21.42
C ALA A 399 -4.57 2.25 -21.54
N SER A 400 -4.07 3.45 -21.19
CA SER A 400 -4.78 4.69 -21.52
C SER A 400 -4.53 5.11 -22.97
N GLN A 401 -3.40 4.69 -23.55
CA GLN A 401 -2.94 5.09 -24.87
C GLN A 401 -3.15 4.02 -25.96
N LYS A 402 -3.28 2.75 -25.57
CA LYS A 402 -3.27 1.61 -26.48
C LYS A 402 -4.47 0.69 -26.25
N SER A 403 -4.96 0.12 -27.34
CA SER A 403 -5.86 -1.03 -27.32
C SER A 403 -5.14 -2.31 -26.89
N ILE A 404 -5.89 -3.33 -26.46
CA ILE A 404 -5.30 -4.61 -26.02
C ILE A 404 -4.42 -5.26 -27.10
N PRO A 405 -4.81 -5.31 -28.40
CA PRO A 405 -3.94 -5.83 -29.45
C PRO A 405 -2.63 -5.04 -29.60
N GLU A 406 -2.69 -3.71 -29.51
CA GLU A 406 -1.49 -2.87 -29.56
C GLU A 406 -0.58 -3.09 -28.35
N ILE A 407 -1.14 -3.32 -27.15
CA ILE A 407 -0.36 -3.68 -25.97
C ILE A 407 0.31 -5.04 -26.17
N CYS A 408 -0.41 -6.03 -26.70
CA CYS A 408 0.11 -7.38 -26.96
C CYS A 408 1.34 -7.30 -27.87
N ASN A 409 1.22 -6.56 -28.97
CA ASN A 409 2.32 -6.32 -29.91
C ASN A 409 3.48 -5.58 -29.24
N PHE A 410 3.19 -4.55 -28.43
CA PHE A 410 4.21 -3.77 -27.74
C PHE A 410 5.05 -4.61 -26.75
N ILE A 411 4.41 -5.51 -26.00
CA ILE A 411 5.11 -6.39 -25.05
C ILE A 411 5.76 -7.61 -25.73
N GLY A 412 5.44 -7.87 -27.01
CA GLY A 412 5.98 -8.98 -27.78
C GLY A 412 5.40 -10.35 -27.40
N ALA A 413 4.24 -10.38 -26.76
CA ALA A 413 3.52 -11.61 -26.41
C ALA A 413 2.72 -12.13 -27.61
N ASP A 414 2.47 -13.43 -27.65
CA ASP A 414 1.72 -14.09 -28.72
C ASP A 414 0.20 -13.88 -28.52
N THR A 415 -0.26 -13.86 -27.26
CA THR A 415 -1.61 -13.40 -26.91
C THR A 415 -1.58 -12.67 -25.57
N LEU A 416 -2.56 -11.81 -25.32
CA LEU A 416 -2.73 -11.05 -24.08
C LEU A 416 -4.20 -11.06 -23.67
N GLY A 417 -4.48 -11.50 -22.45
CA GLY A 417 -5.80 -11.43 -21.81
C GLY A 417 -5.72 -10.66 -20.50
N TYR A 418 -6.71 -9.79 -20.24
CA TYR A 418 -6.92 -9.12 -18.96
C TYR A 418 -8.19 -9.66 -18.33
N LEU A 419 -8.18 -9.88 -17.02
CA LEU A 419 -9.39 -10.23 -16.30
C LEU A 419 -10.40 -9.07 -16.41
N SER A 420 -11.65 -9.39 -16.73
CA SER A 420 -12.71 -8.41 -16.75
C SER A 420 -12.98 -7.85 -15.35
N ILE A 421 -13.58 -6.65 -15.26
CA ILE A 421 -13.98 -6.09 -13.96
C ILE A 421 -14.98 -7.05 -13.26
N ASP A 422 -15.89 -7.65 -14.02
CA ASP A 422 -16.89 -8.57 -13.46
C ASP A 422 -16.25 -9.88 -13.01
N GLY A 423 -15.26 -10.38 -13.75
CA GLY A 423 -14.42 -11.52 -13.36
C GLY A 423 -13.65 -11.24 -12.07
N LEU A 424 -13.08 -10.04 -11.93
CA LEU A 424 -12.38 -9.61 -10.72
C LEU A 424 -13.31 -9.55 -9.51
N ILE A 425 -14.47 -8.91 -9.63
CA ILE A 425 -15.44 -8.82 -8.54
C ILE A 425 -15.95 -10.21 -8.14
N LYS A 426 -16.25 -11.06 -9.13
CA LYS A 426 -16.66 -12.45 -8.89
C LYS A 426 -15.59 -13.26 -8.15
N ALA A 427 -14.32 -13.07 -8.50
CA ALA A 427 -13.20 -13.75 -7.84
C ALA A 427 -13.02 -13.33 -6.38
N ILE A 428 -13.18 -12.04 -6.07
CA ILE A 428 -13.07 -11.56 -4.69
C ILE A 428 -14.28 -12.03 -3.85
N ALA A 429 -15.43 -12.22 -4.49
CA ALA A 429 -16.68 -12.67 -3.89
C ALA A 429 -17.20 -11.70 -2.81
N LEU A 430 -17.12 -10.40 -3.10
CA LEU A 430 -17.69 -9.32 -2.31
C LEU A 430 -18.52 -8.39 -3.20
N PRO A 431 -19.48 -7.63 -2.63
CA PRO A 431 -20.32 -6.72 -3.40
C PRO A 431 -19.51 -5.68 -4.17
N ARG A 432 -19.90 -5.41 -5.42
CA ARG A 432 -19.16 -4.48 -6.31
C ARG A 432 -19.06 -3.06 -5.74
N ASP A 433 -20.11 -2.61 -5.10
CA ASP A 433 -20.33 -1.23 -4.62
C ASP A 433 -19.47 -0.85 -3.41
N ILE A 434 -18.79 -1.81 -2.77
CA ILE A 434 -17.84 -1.50 -1.70
C ILE A 434 -16.46 -1.08 -2.24
N PHE A 435 -16.18 -1.31 -3.53
CA PHE A 435 -14.85 -1.12 -4.10
C PHE A 435 -14.69 0.19 -4.87
N CYS A 436 -13.51 0.79 -4.73
CA CYS A 436 -13.04 1.80 -5.67
C CYS A 436 -12.44 1.12 -6.91
N LEU A 437 -13.08 1.35 -8.07
CA LEU A 437 -12.67 0.84 -9.38
C LEU A 437 -12.11 1.94 -10.30
N ALA A 438 -11.86 3.13 -9.75
CA ALA A 438 -11.54 4.34 -10.50
C ALA A 438 -10.32 4.17 -11.43
N CYS A 439 -9.33 3.39 -11.04
CA CYS A 439 -8.15 3.11 -11.86
C CYS A 439 -8.48 2.41 -13.19
N PHE A 440 -9.63 1.73 -13.26
CA PHE A 440 -10.14 1.06 -14.47
C PHE A 440 -11.21 1.89 -15.17
N THR A 441 -12.11 2.53 -14.41
CA THR A 441 -13.34 3.18 -14.93
C THR A 441 -13.25 4.69 -15.06
N GLY A 442 -12.37 5.34 -14.30
CA GLY A 442 -12.32 6.80 -14.16
C GLY A 442 -13.42 7.38 -13.26
N ASP A 443 -14.28 6.55 -12.68
CA ASP A 443 -15.30 6.97 -11.70
C ASP A 443 -14.72 6.92 -10.28
N TYR A 444 -14.37 8.09 -9.76
CA TYR A 444 -13.79 8.24 -8.42
C TYR A 444 -14.90 8.39 -7.36
N PRO A 445 -14.72 7.84 -6.15
CA PRO A 445 -15.69 7.95 -5.06
C PRO A 445 -15.96 9.38 -4.62
N ILE A 446 -14.99 10.28 -4.82
CA ILE A 446 -15.09 11.73 -4.61
C ILE A 446 -14.52 12.47 -5.84
N PRO A 447 -14.93 13.73 -6.09
CA PRO A 447 -14.36 14.54 -7.17
C PRO A 447 -12.84 14.68 -7.00
N VAL A 448 -12.09 14.51 -8.09
CA VAL A 448 -10.62 14.62 -8.13
C VAL A 448 -10.17 15.56 -9.24
N GLN A 449 -9.05 16.26 -9.02
CA GLN A 449 -8.38 17.03 -10.05
C GLN A 449 -7.38 16.14 -10.79
N LEU A 450 -7.60 15.88 -12.08
CA LEU A 450 -6.81 14.91 -12.85
C LEU A 450 -5.35 15.32 -13.09
N GLU A 451 -5.02 16.60 -12.90
CA GLU A 451 -3.68 17.17 -13.09
C GLU A 451 -2.84 17.20 -11.80
N MET A 452 -3.36 16.65 -10.69
CA MET A 452 -2.62 16.63 -9.43
C MET A 452 -1.33 15.81 -9.53
N ASP A 453 -0.24 16.40 -9.01
CA ASP A 453 1.08 15.78 -8.91
C ASP A 453 1.42 15.51 -7.43
N LYS A 454 2.08 14.39 -7.16
CA LYS A 454 2.59 14.02 -5.83
C LYS A 454 3.62 15.01 -5.27
N LEU A 455 4.23 15.84 -6.12
CA LEU A 455 5.19 16.88 -5.73
C LEU A 455 4.55 18.27 -5.55
N ALA A 456 3.22 18.37 -5.51
CA ALA A 456 2.55 19.67 -5.47
C ALA A 456 2.98 20.56 -4.28
N LEU A 457 3.12 19.97 -3.08
CA LEU A 457 3.58 20.70 -1.88
C LEU A 457 5.04 21.16 -1.97
N GLU A 458 5.90 20.45 -2.70
CA GLU A 458 7.31 20.86 -2.90
C GLU A 458 7.42 22.05 -3.86
N THR A 459 6.54 22.08 -4.86
CA THR A 459 6.51 23.14 -5.87
C THR A 459 6.03 24.47 -5.27
N MET A 460 5.15 24.43 -4.26
CA MET A 460 4.72 25.62 -3.52
C MET A 460 5.84 26.23 -2.68
N ARG A 461 6.62 25.42 -1.96
CA ARG A 461 7.76 25.92 -1.16
C ARG A 461 8.80 26.66 -2.01
N GLY A 462 8.99 26.24 -3.26
CA GLY A 462 9.88 26.91 -4.20
C GLY A 462 9.43 28.33 -4.59
N ARG A 463 8.13 28.66 -4.50
CA ARG A 463 7.59 29.97 -4.88
C ARG A 463 7.61 31.02 -3.75
N HIS A 464 7.69 30.58 -2.49
CA HIS A 464 7.78 31.48 -1.33
C HIS A 464 9.22 31.84 -0.94
N HIS A 465 10.22 31.31 -1.66
CA HIS A 465 11.65 31.61 -1.43
C HIS A 465 12.31 32.30 -2.65
N SER A 466 11.49 32.86 -3.54
CA SER A 466 11.92 33.62 -4.73
C SER A 466 11.43 35.05 -4.69
#